data_AF-A0AAV2IL00-F1
#
_entry.id   AF-A0AAV2IL00-F1
#
_cell.length_a   1.000
_cell.length_b   1.000
_cell.length_c   1.000
_cell.angle_alpha   90.00
_cell.angle_beta   90.00
_cell.angle_gamma   90.00
#
_symmetry.space_group_name_H-M   'P 1'
#
loop_
_entity.id
_entity.type
_entity.pdbx_description
1 polymer ?
#
loop_
_entity_poly.entity_id
_entity_poly.type
_entity_poly.pdbx_seq_one_letter_code
_entity_poly.pdbx_strand_id
1 'polypeptide(L)'
;KQSDGEIKKCADKSCRKFYHESCLSDLKCTRWVKAGFICPLHACATCSMQDVEGCKLMQCVRCPVAYHASDWCIVAGSQELNGQLLVCSGHFKAVKGNSLHSRVNLKRC
;
A
#
# COMPACT_ATOMS: atom_id res chain seq x y z
N LYS A 1 17.42 -2.62 14.00
CA LYS A 1 18.03 -1.28 14.25
C LYS A 1 18.35 -0.68 12.89
N GLN A 2 17.45 0.10 12.31
CA GLN A 2 17.80 0.91 11.14
C GLN A 2 18.44 2.19 11.65
N SER A 3 19.55 2.56 11.03
CA SER A 3 20.41 3.68 11.35
C SER A 3 19.61 4.98 11.50
N ASP A 4 20.13 5.87 12.35
CA ASP A 4 19.72 7.27 12.52
C ASP A 4 19.94 8.04 11.20
N GLY A 5 19.15 7.69 10.19
CA GLY A 5 19.22 8.23 8.83
C GLY A 5 18.30 9.42 8.69
N GLU A 6 18.65 10.34 7.79
CA GLU A 6 17.89 11.55 7.54
C GLU A 6 16.41 11.22 7.23
N ILE A 7 15.51 11.71 8.10
CA ILE A 7 14.07 11.54 7.95
C ILE A 7 13.54 12.66 7.05
N LYS A 8 12.90 12.30 5.95
CA LYS A 8 12.28 13.25 5.01
C LYS A 8 10.75 13.10 5.01
N LYS A 9 10.05 14.22 4.81
CA LYS A 9 8.59 14.27 4.67
C LYS A 9 8.21 14.10 3.20
N CYS A 10 7.10 13.40 2.93
CA CYS A 10 6.47 13.39 1.60
C CYS A 10 6.23 14.83 1.10
N ALA A 11 6.55 15.09 -0.16
CA ALA A 11 6.38 16.40 -0.80
C ALA A 11 4.91 16.75 -1.12
N ASP A 12 4.02 15.75 -1.11
CA ASP A 12 2.58 15.99 -1.26
C ASP A 12 2.03 16.75 -0.04
N LYS A 13 1.32 17.86 -0.30
CA LYS A 13 0.82 18.76 0.76
C LYS A 13 -0.22 18.09 1.66
N SER A 14 -1.01 17.16 1.10
CA SER A 14 -2.05 16.43 1.84
C SER A 14 -1.47 15.27 2.67
N CYS A 15 -0.27 14.82 2.31
CA CYS A 15 0.42 13.72 2.97
C CYS A 15 1.24 14.18 4.17
N ARG A 16 1.05 13.49 5.30
CA ARG A 16 1.76 13.75 6.57
C ARG A 16 2.68 12.59 6.97
N LYS A 17 3.20 11.84 6.00
CA LYS A 17 4.07 10.68 6.23
C LYS A 17 5.54 11.06 6.14
N PHE A 18 6.34 10.38 6.97
CA PHE A 18 7.78 10.57 7.11
C PHE A 18 8.48 9.23 6.94
N TYR A 19 9.62 9.24 6.26
CA TYR A 19 10.39 8.05 5.95
C TYR A 19 11.88 8.36 6.10
N HIS A 20 12.68 7.37 6.50
CA HIS A 20 14.12 7.46 6.34
C HIS A 20 14.46 7.40 4.86
N GLU A 21 15.42 8.22 4.41
CA GLU A 21 15.88 8.21 3.02
C GLU A 21 16.40 6.83 2.59
N SER A 22 17.08 6.11 3.50
CA SER A 22 17.53 4.74 3.25
C SER A 22 16.36 3.78 2.99
N CYS A 23 15.27 3.89 3.75
CA CYS A 23 14.09 3.06 3.55
C CYS A 23 13.37 3.39 2.24
N LEU A 24 13.42 4.63 1.75
CA LEU A 24 12.76 5.02 0.50
C LEU A 24 13.36 4.32 -0.72
N SER A 25 14.67 4.07 -0.71
CA SER A 25 15.38 3.37 -1.79
C SER A 25 14.91 1.92 -1.96
N ASP A 26 14.48 1.27 -0.88
CA ASP A 26 13.98 -0.11 -0.91
C ASP A 26 12.49 -0.19 -1.27
N LEU A 27 11.77 0.94 -1.17
CA LEU A 27 10.33 1.00 -1.39
C LEU A 27 9.99 1.19 -2.86
N LYS A 28 9.28 0.20 -3.41
CA LYS A 28 8.69 0.26 -4.74
C LYS A 28 7.66 1.40 -4.82
N CYS A 29 7.57 2.05 -5.98
CA CYS A 29 6.63 3.14 -6.25
C CYS A 29 6.91 4.48 -5.52
N THR A 30 8.06 4.63 -4.86
CA THR A 30 8.54 5.95 -4.44
C THR A 30 8.88 6.77 -5.69
N ARG A 31 8.31 7.97 -5.81
CA ARG A 31 8.56 8.87 -6.95
C ARG A 31 9.40 10.07 -6.50
N TRP A 32 10.54 10.27 -7.15
CA TRP A 32 11.40 11.43 -6.89
C TRP A 32 10.93 12.64 -7.72
N VAL A 33 10.80 13.79 -7.07
CA VAL A 33 10.36 15.05 -7.67
C VAL A 33 11.33 16.17 -7.29
N LYS A 34 11.33 17.31 -8.01
CA LYS A 34 12.22 18.44 -7.69
C LYS A 34 12.08 18.96 -6.26
N ALA A 35 10.88 18.85 -5.68
CA ALA A 35 10.58 19.29 -4.32
C ALA A 35 10.87 18.22 -3.23
N GLY A 36 11.41 17.06 -3.59
CA GLY A 36 11.69 15.95 -2.67
C GLY A 36 11.20 14.61 -3.21
N PHE A 37 10.42 13.87 -2.43
CA PHE A 37 9.87 12.58 -2.84
C PHE A 37 8.37 12.53 -2.57
N ILE A 38 7.65 11.77 -3.40
CA ILE A 38 6.27 11.38 -3.16
C ILE A 38 6.30 9.95 -2.65
N CYS A 39 5.71 9.74 -1.48
CA CYS A 39 5.74 8.44 -0.82
C CYS A 39 4.96 7.38 -1.62
N PRO A 40 5.31 6.10 -1.51
CA PRO A 40 4.72 5.01 -2.30
C PRO A 40 3.22 4.81 -2.06
N LEU A 41 2.66 5.42 -1.01
CA LEU A 41 1.23 5.42 -0.71
C LEU A 41 0.37 6.24 -1.68
N HIS A 42 0.99 7.03 -2.55
CA HIS A 42 0.31 7.79 -3.61
C HIS A 42 0.28 7.06 -4.94
N ALA A 43 0.86 5.87 -5.04
CA ALA A 43 0.89 5.11 -6.28
C ALA A 43 0.34 3.71 -6.05
N CYS A 44 -0.47 3.21 -6.99
CA CYS A 44 -0.91 1.84 -6.97
C CYS A 44 0.28 0.91 -7.27
N ALA A 45 0.58 -0.02 -6.36
CA ALA A 45 1.68 -0.97 -6.54
C ALA A 45 1.48 -1.95 -7.70
N THR A 46 0.23 -2.18 -8.11
CA THR A 46 -0.10 -3.03 -9.27
C THR A 46 0.05 -2.29 -10.58
N CYS A 47 -0.42 -1.03 -10.65
CA CYS A 47 -0.33 -0.22 -11.88
C CYS A 47 1.03 0.47 -12.03
N SER A 48 1.80 0.61 -10.94
CA SER A 48 3.14 1.18 -10.81
C SER A 48 3.35 2.63 -11.30
N MET A 49 2.52 3.16 -12.21
CA MET A 49 2.70 4.47 -12.84
C MET A 49 1.39 5.16 -13.27
N GLN A 50 0.26 4.44 -13.28
CA GLN A 50 -1.00 4.99 -13.71
C GLN A 50 -1.74 5.58 -12.51
N ASP A 51 -1.41 6.84 -12.19
CA ASP A 51 -2.27 7.68 -11.37
C ASP A 51 -3.49 8.02 -12.22
N VAL A 52 -4.53 7.21 -12.08
CA VAL A 52 -5.85 7.56 -12.60
C VAL A 52 -6.39 8.66 -11.68
N GLU A 53 -6.34 9.90 -12.18
CA GLU A 53 -6.81 11.08 -11.48
C GLU A 53 -8.22 10.84 -10.93
N GLY A 54 -8.38 10.92 -9.61
CA GLY A 54 -9.67 10.69 -8.92
C GLY A 54 -9.92 9.27 -8.41
N CYS A 55 -9.06 8.29 -8.70
CA CYS A 55 -9.19 6.97 -8.12
C CYS A 55 -8.72 6.93 -6.66
N LYS A 56 -9.60 6.44 -5.79
CA LYS A 56 -9.31 6.28 -4.37
C LYS A 56 -8.33 5.13 -4.16
N LEU A 57 -7.25 5.37 -3.42
CA LEU A 57 -6.27 4.35 -3.05
C LEU A 57 -6.61 3.72 -1.69
N MET A 58 -6.48 2.40 -1.63
CA MET A 58 -6.53 1.57 -0.45
C MET A 58 -5.12 1.33 0.07
N GLN A 59 -4.88 1.62 1.35
CA GLN A 59 -3.55 1.56 1.95
C GLN A 59 -3.42 0.34 2.87
N CYS A 60 -2.26 -0.31 2.83
CA CYS A 60 -1.97 -1.38 3.77
C CYS A 60 -1.67 -0.79 5.17
N VAL A 61 -2.27 -1.35 6.22
CA VAL A 61 -1.99 -0.92 7.61
C VAL A 61 -0.66 -1.46 8.16
N ARG A 62 -0.01 -2.39 7.45
CA ARG A 62 1.23 -3.06 7.87
C ARG A 62 2.49 -2.67 7.08
N CYS A 63 2.33 -2.10 5.89
CA CYS A 63 3.44 -1.64 5.05
C CYS A 63 3.03 -0.43 4.21
N PRO A 64 4.00 0.33 3.69
CA PRO A 64 3.73 1.52 2.88
C PRO A 64 3.41 1.15 1.43
N VAL A 65 2.37 0.32 1.23
CA VAL A 65 1.86 -0.09 -0.08
C VAL A 65 0.43 0.40 -0.23
N ALA A 66 0.09 0.89 -1.43
CA ALA A 66 -1.25 1.28 -1.80
C ALA A 66 -1.70 0.60 -3.10
N TYR A 67 -3.00 0.41 -3.24
CA TYR A 67 -3.67 -0.17 -4.42
C TYR A 67 -4.89 0.67 -4.78
N HIS A 68 -5.36 0.66 -6.02
CA HIS A 68 -6.68 1.23 -6.31
C HIS A 68 -7.78 0.46 -5.57
N ALA A 69 -8.84 1.16 -5.16
CA ALA A 69 -10.09 0.59 -4.65
C ALA A 69 -10.91 -0.11 -5.76
N SER A 70 -10.24 -0.90 -6.60
CA SER A 70 -10.81 -1.66 -7.70
C SER A 70 -10.34 -3.11 -7.57
N ASP A 71 -11.23 -4.06 -7.81
CA ASP A 71 -10.94 -5.50 -7.69
C ASP A 71 -9.75 -5.95 -8.55
N TRP A 72 -9.46 -5.23 -9.63
CA TRP A 72 -8.36 -5.50 -10.55
C TRP A 72 -6.97 -5.18 -9.97
N CYS A 73 -6.90 -4.22 -9.06
CA CYS A 73 -5.63 -3.76 -8.49
C CYS A 73 -5.31 -4.44 -7.17
N ILE A 74 -6.33 -4.91 -6.45
CA ILE A 74 -6.18 -5.57 -5.15
C ILE A 74 -5.86 -7.05 -5.40
N VAL A 75 -4.67 -7.47 -5.00
CA VAL A 75 -4.23 -8.86 -5.17
C VAL A 75 -5.05 -9.79 -4.25
N ALA A 76 -5.49 -10.92 -4.80
CA ALA A 76 -6.17 -11.98 -4.05
C ALA A 76 -5.37 -12.38 -2.78
N GLY A 77 -6.08 -12.57 -1.68
CA GLY A 77 -5.46 -12.80 -0.36
C GLY A 77 -5.13 -11.52 0.41
N SER A 78 -5.44 -10.35 -0.14
CA SER A 78 -5.53 -9.11 0.65
C SER A 78 -6.85 -9.08 1.41
N GLN A 79 -6.83 -8.61 2.65
CA GLN A 79 -8.02 -8.50 3.49
C GLN A 79 -8.40 -7.03 3.65
N GLU A 80 -9.54 -6.62 3.10
CA GLU A 80 -10.08 -5.28 3.30
C GLU A 80 -10.57 -5.12 4.74
N LEU A 81 -10.20 -4.00 5.36
CA LEU A 81 -10.66 -3.62 6.71
C LEU A 81 -11.78 -2.59 6.63
N ASN A 82 -11.63 -1.61 5.74
CA ASN A 82 -12.64 -0.61 5.39
C ASN A 82 -12.37 -0.09 3.98
N GLY A 83 -13.23 0.77 3.43
CA GLY A 83 -13.09 1.30 2.06
C GLY A 83 -11.92 2.27 1.81
N GLN A 84 -10.89 2.27 2.68
CA GLN A 84 -9.61 2.98 2.53
C GLN A 84 -8.40 2.16 3.00
N LEU A 85 -8.61 1.09 3.78
CA LEU A 85 -7.57 0.35 4.48
C LEU A 85 -7.72 -1.15 4.23
N LEU A 86 -6.59 -1.81 4.00
CA LEU A 86 -6.51 -3.26 3.86
C LEU A 86 -5.26 -3.82 4.56
N VAL A 87 -5.17 -5.14 4.61
CA VAL A 87 -3.94 -5.89 4.89
C VAL A 87 -3.54 -6.56 3.60
N CYS A 88 -2.40 -6.19 3.02
CA CYS A 88 -1.95 -6.79 1.77
C CYS A 88 -1.55 -8.26 1.96
N SER A 89 -1.56 -9.02 0.87
CA SER A 89 -1.20 -10.44 0.85
C SER A 89 0.21 -10.74 1.42
N GLY A 90 1.14 -9.78 1.34
CA GLY A 90 2.48 -9.91 1.94
C GLY A 90 2.50 -9.95 3.48
N HIS A 91 1.40 -9.55 4.13
CA HIS A 91 1.24 -9.60 5.59
C HIS A 91 0.12 -10.52 6.06
N PHE A 92 -0.65 -11.09 5.13
CA PHE A 92 -1.66 -12.06 5.47
C PHE A 92 -0.99 -13.38 5.88
N LYS A 93 -0.90 -13.61 7.20
CA LYS A 93 -0.53 -14.90 7.76
C LYS A 93 -1.81 -15.57 8.21
N ALA A 94 -2.22 -16.64 7.52
CA ALA A 94 -3.26 -17.52 8.02
C ALA A 94 -2.87 -17.98 9.44
N VAL A 95 -3.73 -17.74 10.42
CA VAL A 95 -3.50 -18.23 11.79
C VAL A 95 -3.51 -19.76 11.72
N LYS A 96 -2.41 -20.41 12.12
CA LYS A 96 -2.35 -21.87 12.23
C LYS A 96 -3.46 -22.32 13.18
N GLY A 97 -4.46 -23.03 12.65
CA GLY A 97 -5.57 -23.60 13.42
C GLY A 97 -6.97 -23.03 13.13
N ASN A 98 -7.11 -22.01 12.28
CA ASN A 98 -8.45 -21.52 11.88
C ASN A 98 -8.53 -21.28 10.36
N SER A 99 -8.83 -22.36 9.62
CA SER A 99 -9.03 -22.39 8.16
C SER A 99 -10.36 -21.78 7.68
N LEU A 100 -11.17 -21.24 8.58
CA LEU A 100 -12.58 -20.88 8.33
C LEU A 100 -12.86 -19.38 8.12
N HIS A 101 -11.85 -18.52 8.09
CA HIS A 101 -12.07 -17.09 7.85
C HIS A 101 -12.02 -16.68 6.38
N SER A 102 -12.34 -17.60 5.47
CA SER A 102 -12.65 -17.29 4.08
C SER A 102 -14.14 -17.50 3.84
N ARG A 103 -14.97 -16.48 4.11
CA ARG A 103 -16.28 -16.39 3.43
C ARG A 103 -16.02 -16.00 1.98
N VAL A 104 -15.47 -16.93 1.21
CA VAL A 104 -15.46 -16.84 -0.25
C VAL A 104 -16.89 -17.13 -0.68
N ASN A 105 -17.66 -16.09 -0.97
CA ASN A 105 -18.93 -16.25 -1.68
C ASN A 105 -18.62 -16.68 -3.12
N LEU A 106 -18.40 -17.98 -3.33
CA LEU A 106 -18.38 -18.58 -4.66
C LEU A 106 -19.83 -18.64 -5.18
N LYS A 107 -20.32 -17.55 -5.77
CA LYS A 107 -21.40 -17.69 -6.76
C LYS A 107 -20.75 -18.21 -8.05
N ARG A 108 -20.78 -19.53 -8.21
CA ARG A 108 -20.33 -20.21 -9.43
C ARG A 108 -21.40 -20.04 -10.52
N CYS A 109 -20.98 -19.57 -11.69
CA CYS A 109 -21.50 -20.05 -12.97
C CYS A 109 -20.44 -21.00 -13.54
#